data_AF-A0A6A7FT32-F1
#
_entry.id   AF-A0A6A7FT32-F1
#
_cell.length_a   1.000
_cell.length_b   1.000
_cell.length_c   1.000
_cell.angle_alpha   90.00
_cell.angle_beta   90.00
_cell.angle_gamma   90.00
#
_symmetry.space_group_name_H-M   'P 1'
#
loop_
_entity.id
_entity.type
_entity.pdbx_description
1 polymer ?
#
loop_
_entity_poly.entity_id
_entity_poly.type
_entity_poly.pdbx_seq_one_letter_code
_entity_poly.pdbx_strand_id
1 'polypeptide(L)'
;IFLMPIDACKTSLQVHGKGALGKLATKVRVGSPTVLWHGSLAASGGTLVGHFPWFFTFNFLDANLPPWDSSVWTTLGRRALMGFSASVISDTLSNSIRVTKTVKQTAPNPITYPTAVREVIAKDGLIGLFGRGLKTRILANGMQGLMFSVLWKGFQDLLDKRANSV
;
A
#
# COMPACT_ATOMS: atom_id res chain seq x y z
N ILE A 1 3.58 0.28 13.96
CA ILE A 1 2.73 0.91 15.00
C ILE A 1 3.33 2.23 15.51
N PHE A 2 4.65 2.30 15.77
CA PHE A 2 5.30 3.54 16.23
C PHE A 2 5.15 4.73 15.28
N LEU A 3 5.12 4.49 13.97
CA LEU A 3 4.95 5.54 12.95
C LEU A 3 3.49 5.95 12.69
N MET A 4 2.53 5.42 13.45
CA MET A 4 1.10 5.74 13.26
C MET A 4 0.77 7.24 13.38
N PRO A 5 1.38 8.03 14.28
CA PRO A 5 1.16 9.47 14.30
C PRO A 5 1.50 10.18 12.99
N ILE A 6 2.63 9.81 12.38
CA ILE A 6 3.04 10.37 11.08
C ILE A 6 2.09 9.91 9.97
N ASP A 7 1.70 8.64 9.99
CA ASP A 7 0.72 8.08 9.07
C ASP A 7 -0.65 8.76 9.20
N ALA A 8 -1.07 9.14 10.41
CA ALA A 8 -2.28 9.91 10.65
C ALA A 8 -2.20 11.31 10.04
N CYS A 9 -1.09 12.02 10.25
CA CYS A 9 -0.85 13.30 9.60
C CYS A 9 -0.92 13.18 8.07
N LYS A 10 -0.21 12.22 7.49
CA LYS A 10 -0.21 11.95 6.04
C LYS A 10 -1.62 11.64 5.52
N THR A 11 -2.32 10.72 6.17
CA THR A 11 -3.64 10.26 5.72
C THR A 11 -4.69 11.37 5.86
N SER A 12 -4.62 12.17 6.94
CA SER A 12 -5.47 13.34 7.08
C SER A 12 -5.19 14.37 5.99
N LEU A 13 -3.93 14.65 5.65
CA LEU A 13 -3.57 15.55 4.53
C LEU A 13 -4.09 15.04 3.19
N GLN A 14 -3.99 13.73 2.94
CA GLN A 14 -4.48 13.11 1.71
C GLN A 14 -6.00 13.25 1.54
N VAL A 15 -6.77 13.21 2.63
CA VAL A 15 -8.24 13.26 2.59
C VAL A 15 -8.80 14.68 2.71
N HIS A 16 -8.23 15.50 3.59
CA HIS A 16 -8.78 16.82 3.97
C HIS A 16 -8.00 18.01 3.39
N GLY A 17 -6.89 17.79 2.69
CA GLY A 17 -6.10 18.84 2.05
C GLY A 17 -5.51 19.87 3.02
N LYS A 18 -5.48 21.15 2.62
CA LYS A 18 -4.78 22.23 3.35
C LYS A 18 -5.26 22.43 4.81
N GLY A 19 -6.50 22.08 5.14
CA GLY A 19 -7.05 22.19 6.49
C GLY A 19 -6.86 20.96 7.38
N ALA A 20 -6.17 19.93 6.90
CA ALA A 20 -6.12 18.62 7.56
C ALA A 20 -5.44 18.63 8.92
N LEU A 21 -4.30 19.33 9.06
CA LEU A 21 -3.54 19.34 10.31
C LEU A 21 -4.29 20.11 11.40
N GLY A 22 -5.00 21.18 11.04
CA GLY A 22 -5.90 21.88 11.96
C GLY A 22 -7.02 20.97 12.46
N LYS A 23 -7.69 20.23 11.57
CA LYS A 23 -8.73 19.25 11.94
C LYS A 23 -8.18 18.14 12.83
N LEU A 24 -6.98 17.61 12.51
CA LEU A 24 -6.33 16.58 13.31
C LEU A 24 -5.93 17.11 14.70
N ALA A 25 -5.39 18.33 14.77
CA ALA A 25 -5.05 19.00 16.03
C ALA A 25 -6.29 19.23 16.90
N THR A 26 -7.40 19.69 16.31
CA THR A 26 -8.68 19.80 17.02
C THR A 26 -9.15 18.44 17.52
N LYS A 27 -9.04 17.39 16.71
CA LYS A 27 -9.42 16.02 17.10
C LYS A 27 -8.59 15.50 18.28
N VAL A 28 -7.29 15.80 18.30
CA VAL A 28 -6.40 15.47 19.42
C VAL A 28 -6.74 16.28 20.67
N ARG A 29 -7.07 17.58 20.51
CA ARG A 29 -7.43 18.48 21.61
C ARG A 29 -8.77 18.14 22.26
N VAL A 30 -9.77 17.77 21.46
CA VAL A 30 -11.12 17.39 21.94
C VAL A 30 -11.14 15.95 22.46
N GLY A 31 -10.35 15.07 21.86
CA GLY A 31 -10.21 13.68 22.27
C GLY A 31 -8.97 13.45 23.15
N SER A 32 -8.11 12.53 22.71
CA SER A 32 -6.87 12.16 23.38
C SER A 32 -5.75 12.01 22.34
N PRO A 33 -4.46 12.15 22.71
CA PRO A 33 -3.34 11.83 21.84
C PRO A 33 -3.41 10.43 21.21
N THR A 34 -4.08 9.47 21.87
CA THR A 34 -4.29 8.10 21.36
C THR A 34 -5.07 8.05 20.05
N VAL A 35 -5.79 9.12 19.69
CA VAL A 35 -6.50 9.26 18.42
C VAL A 35 -5.56 9.11 17.21
N LEU A 36 -4.28 9.48 17.36
CA LEU A 36 -3.27 9.31 16.32
C LEU A 36 -2.98 7.84 15.97
N TRP A 37 -3.36 6.91 16.85
CA TRP A 37 -3.27 5.47 16.63
C TRP A 37 -4.58 4.84 16.14
N HIS A 38 -5.64 5.63 15.91
CA HIS A 38 -6.88 5.10 15.35
C HIS A 38 -6.63 4.51 13.97
N GLY A 39 -6.94 3.22 13.81
CA GLY A 39 -6.67 2.48 12.57
C GLY A 39 -5.37 1.65 12.61
N SER A 40 -4.62 1.66 13.71
CA SER A 40 -3.36 0.89 13.86
C SER A 40 -3.54 -0.61 13.62
N LEU A 41 -4.64 -1.21 14.09
CA LEU A 41 -4.94 -2.63 13.87
C LEU A 41 -5.25 -2.90 12.39
N ALA A 42 -6.06 -2.07 11.73
CA ALA A 42 -6.31 -2.21 10.30
C ALA A 42 -5.05 -1.93 9.46
N ALA A 43 -4.18 -1.02 9.89
CA ALA A 43 -2.88 -0.81 9.26
C ALA A 43 -2.01 -2.07 9.35
N SER A 44 -1.93 -2.67 10.54
CA SER A 44 -1.13 -3.88 10.77
C SER A 44 -1.72 -5.08 10.02
N GLY A 45 -3.03 -5.31 10.13
CA GLY A 45 -3.74 -6.35 9.40
C GLY A 45 -3.67 -6.17 7.88
N GLY A 46 -3.78 -4.93 7.40
CA GLY A 46 -3.63 -4.61 5.97
C GLY A 46 -2.22 -4.89 5.45
N THR A 47 -1.18 -4.70 6.27
CA THR A 47 0.19 -5.13 5.94
C THR A 47 0.30 -6.64 5.88
N LEU A 48 -0.25 -7.38 6.86
CA LEU A 48 -0.20 -8.85 6.86
C LEU A 48 -0.94 -9.45 5.67
N VAL A 49 -2.19 -9.02 5.44
CA VAL A 49 -3.02 -9.46 4.31
C VAL A 49 -2.47 -8.97 2.97
N GLY A 50 -1.63 -7.93 2.96
CA GLY A 50 -0.84 -7.59 1.78
C GLY A 50 0.33 -8.55 1.58
N HIS A 51 1.12 -8.79 2.63
CA HIS A 51 2.39 -9.49 2.51
C HIS A 51 2.25 -10.98 2.22
N PHE A 52 1.38 -11.69 2.95
CA PHE A 52 1.27 -13.14 2.80
C PHE A 52 0.80 -13.54 1.41
N PRO A 53 -0.28 -12.97 0.84
CA PRO A 53 -0.70 -13.31 -0.51
C PRO A 53 0.31 -12.91 -1.58
N TRP A 54 1.07 -11.82 -1.36
CA TRP A 54 2.15 -11.43 -2.26
C TRP A 54 3.20 -12.53 -2.36
N PHE A 55 3.76 -12.96 -1.22
CA PHE A 55 4.79 -14.01 -1.20
C PHE A 55 4.27 -15.35 -1.68
N PHE A 56 3.06 -15.73 -1.25
CA PHE A 56 2.42 -16.95 -1.70
C PHE A 56 2.27 -16.97 -3.23
N THR A 57 1.72 -15.89 -3.81
CA THR A 57 1.54 -15.79 -5.26
C THR A 57 2.88 -15.82 -5.99
N PHE A 58 3.86 -15.06 -5.51
CA PHE A 58 5.18 -15.03 -6.12
C PHE A 58 5.84 -16.41 -6.13
N ASN A 59 5.87 -17.10 -4.98
CA ASN A 59 6.46 -18.42 -4.86
C ASN A 59 5.68 -19.48 -5.64
N PHE A 60 4.35 -19.39 -5.66
CA PHE A 60 3.50 -20.28 -6.45
C PHE A 60 3.81 -20.14 -7.95
N LEU A 61 3.89 -18.90 -8.45
CA LEU A 61 4.25 -18.66 -9.85
C LEU A 61 5.68 -19.10 -10.14
N ASP A 62 6.61 -18.89 -9.22
CA ASP A 62 8.01 -19.30 -9.41
C ASP A 62 8.16 -20.82 -9.51
N ALA A 63 7.38 -21.58 -8.73
CA ALA A 63 7.39 -23.05 -8.75
C ALA A 63 6.69 -23.66 -9.98
N ASN A 64 5.71 -22.96 -10.57
CA ASN A 64 4.90 -23.50 -11.67
C ASN A 64 5.27 -22.97 -13.04
N LEU A 65 5.89 -21.79 -13.13
CA LEU A 65 6.35 -21.23 -14.41
C LEU A 65 7.74 -21.76 -14.75
N PRO A 66 7.95 -22.29 -15.97
CA PRO A 66 9.28 -22.72 -16.39
C PRO A 66 10.25 -21.52 -16.36
N PRO A 67 11.54 -21.78 -16.11
CA PRO A 67 12.56 -20.75 -16.19
C PRO A 67 12.72 -20.25 -17.65
N TRP A 68 12.96 -18.95 -17.82
CA TRP A 68 13.08 -18.31 -19.14
C TRP A 68 14.55 -18.05 -19.46
N ASP A 69 15.29 -19.12 -19.74
CA ASP A 69 16.77 -19.13 -19.74
C ASP A 69 17.42 -18.57 -21.02
N SER A 70 16.64 -17.89 -21.86
CA SER A 70 17.09 -17.40 -23.16
C SER A 70 18.00 -16.18 -23.06
N SER A 71 17.82 -15.32 -22.05
CA SER A 71 18.59 -14.09 -21.84
C SER A 71 18.37 -13.48 -20.44
N VAL A 72 19.24 -12.55 -20.03
CA VAL A 72 19.03 -11.77 -18.80
C VAL A 72 17.70 -11.01 -18.83
N TRP A 73 17.32 -10.47 -19.98
CA TRP A 73 16.08 -9.69 -20.14
C TRP A 73 14.83 -10.56 -20.02
N THR A 74 14.86 -11.80 -20.51
CA THR A 74 13.74 -12.73 -20.34
C THR A 74 13.60 -13.17 -18.88
N THR A 75 14.69 -13.41 -18.16
CA THR A 75 14.66 -13.68 -16.72
C THR A 75 14.12 -12.51 -15.91
N LEU A 76 14.52 -11.28 -16.24
CA LEU A 76 13.96 -10.06 -15.63
C LEU A 76 12.47 -9.89 -15.95
N GLY A 77 12.07 -10.15 -17.19
CA GLY A 77 10.67 -10.13 -17.61
C GLY A 77 9.79 -11.12 -16.83
N ARG A 78 10.27 -12.36 -16.64
CA ARG A 78 9.59 -13.38 -15.82
C ARG A 78 9.39 -12.89 -14.38
N ARG A 79 10.46 -12.38 -13.75
CA ARG A 79 10.40 -11.85 -12.37
C ARG A 79 9.46 -10.65 -12.26
N ALA A 80 9.47 -9.75 -13.24
CA ALA A 80 8.58 -8.60 -13.29
C ALA A 80 7.12 -9.03 -13.40
N LEU A 81 6.81 -10.01 -14.26
CA LEU A 81 5.46 -10.56 -14.40
C LEU A 81 4.98 -11.20 -13.09
N MET A 82 5.80 -12.06 -12.46
CA MET A 82 5.45 -12.67 -11.18
C MET A 82 5.25 -11.62 -10.07
N GLY A 83 6.16 -10.65 -9.96
CA GLY A 83 6.06 -9.57 -8.98
C GLY A 83 4.83 -8.69 -9.20
N PHE A 84 4.48 -8.39 -10.45
CA PHE A 84 3.29 -7.63 -10.78
C PHE A 84 2.00 -8.40 -10.44
N SER A 85 1.90 -9.68 -10.85
CA SER A 85 0.76 -10.54 -10.51
C SER A 85 0.58 -10.69 -9.00
N ALA A 86 1.67 -10.90 -8.26
CA ALA A 86 1.67 -10.93 -6.80
C ALA A 86 1.18 -9.60 -6.20
N SER A 87 1.58 -8.46 -6.78
CA SER A 87 1.14 -7.14 -6.35
C SER A 87 -0.36 -6.92 -6.60
N VAL A 88 -0.88 -7.33 -7.75
CA VAL A 88 -2.32 -7.24 -8.07
C VAL A 88 -3.15 -8.05 -7.07
N ILE A 89 -2.76 -9.29 -6.78
CA ILE A 89 -3.48 -10.16 -5.83
C ILE A 89 -3.42 -9.57 -4.40
N SER A 90 -2.23 -9.13 -3.98
CA SER A 90 -2.03 -8.47 -2.69
C SER A 90 -2.87 -7.21 -2.52
N ASP A 91 -2.92 -6.36 -3.56
CA ASP A 91 -3.68 -5.11 -3.54
C ASP A 91 -5.18 -5.38 -3.47
N THR A 92 -5.68 -6.35 -4.24
CA THR A 92 -7.09 -6.74 -4.23
C THR A 92 -7.52 -7.24 -2.85
N LEU A 93 -6.73 -8.13 -2.24
CA LEU A 93 -7.06 -8.72 -0.94
C LEU A 93 -6.93 -7.72 0.22
N SER A 94 -5.95 -6.81 0.16
CA SER A 94 -5.73 -5.82 1.23
C SER A 94 -6.57 -4.55 1.07
N ASN A 95 -7.24 -4.32 -0.07
CA ASN A 95 -7.88 -3.02 -0.35
C ASN A 95 -8.99 -2.68 0.64
N SER A 96 -9.89 -3.61 0.96
CA SER A 96 -11.01 -3.37 1.87
C SER A 96 -10.54 -2.94 3.27
N ILE A 97 -9.46 -3.54 3.75
CA ILE A 97 -8.83 -3.19 5.03
C ILE A 97 -8.24 -1.78 4.96
N ARG A 98 -7.57 -1.43 3.85
CA ARG A 98 -7.01 -0.09 3.63
C ARG A 98 -8.10 0.99 3.53
N VAL A 99 -9.21 0.70 2.84
CA VAL A 99 -10.37 1.60 2.78
C VAL A 99 -10.95 1.82 4.17
N THR A 100 -11.15 0.74 4.92
CA THR A 100 -11.68 0.79 6.30
C THR A 100 -10.74 1.57 7.24
N LYS A 101 -9.43 1.34 7.15
CA LYS A 101 -8.39 2.09 7.87
C LYS A 101 -8.55 3.58 7.63
N THR A 102 -8.54 4.00 6.36
CA THR A 102 -8.58 5.42 5.98
C THR A 102 -9.84 6.10 6.51
N VAL A 103 -11.00 5.46 6.41
CA VAL A 103 -12.26 6.02 6.93
C VAL A 103 -12.20 6.17 8.44
N LYS A 104 -11.80 5.13 9.19
CA LYS A 104 -11.68 5.22 10.65
C LYS A 104 -10.69 6.28 11.10
N GLN A 105 -9.55 6.39 10.43
CA GLN A 105 -8.46 7.30 10.82
C GLN A 105 -8.82 8.76 10.56
N THR A 106 -9.51 9.03 9.45
CA THR A 106 -9.87 10.39 9.01
C THR A 106 -11.25 10.86 9.44
N ALA A 107 -12.06 9.99 10.04
CA ALA A 107 -13.35 10.34 10.61
C ALA A 107 -13.20 11.48 11.65
N PRO A 108 -14.13 12.44 11.71
CA PRO A 108 -14.08 13.53 12.67
C PRO A 108 -14.21 13.00 14.11
N ASN A 109 -15.12 12.05 14.32
CA ASN A 109 -15.37 11.41 15.60
C ASN A 109 -14.72 10.01 15.65
N PRO A 110 -14.33 9.50 16.84
CA PRO A 110 -13.91 8.12 17.00
C PRO A 110 -15.02 7.15 16.59
N ILE A 111 -14.77 6.33 15.56
CA ILE A 111 -15.71 5.29 15.11
C ILE A 111 -15.09 3.89 15.23
N THR A 112 -15.93 2.87 15.37
CA THR A 112 -15.50 1.46 15.37
C THR A 112 -15.23 0.96 13.94
N TYR A 113 -14.54 -0.18 13.79
CA TYR A 113 -14.33 -0.77 12.46
C TYR A 113 -15.65 -1.16 11.76
N PRO A 114 -16.62 -1.82 12.44
CA PRO A 114 -17.92 -2.09 11.84
C PRO A 114 -18.64 -0.81 11.40
N THR A 115 -18.57 0.26 12.20
CA THR A 115 -19.15 1.57 11.82
C THR A 115 -18.49 2.11 10.55
N ALA A 116 -17.15 2.09 10.46
CA ALA A 116 -16.43 2.54 9.27
C ALA A 116 -16.82 1.74 8.01
N VAL A 117 -16.98 0.42 8.12
CA VAL A 117 -17.43 -0.43 7.01
C VAL A 117 -18.87 -0.08 6.62
N ARG A 118 -19.77 0.06 7.59
CA ARG A 118 -21.17 0.45 7.35
C ARG A 118 -21.27 1.80 6.64
N GLU A 119 -20.49 2.79 7.06
CA GLU A 119 -20.44 4.10 6.41
C GLU A 119 -19.96 4.01 4.96
N VAL A 120 -18.94 3.20 4.68
CA VAL A 120 -18.46 2.97 3.31
C VAL A 120 -19.52 2.30 2.45
N ILE A 121 -20.16 1.25 2.94
CA ILE A 121 -21.21 0.53 2.22
C ILE A 121 -22.44 1.41 2.00
N ALA A 122 -22.84 2.19 2.99
CA ALA A 122 -23.97 3.11 2.86
C ALA A 122 -23.71 4.21 1.81
N LYS A 123 -22.47 4.67 1.67
CA LYS A 123 -22.10 5.74 0.75
C LYS A 123 -21.80 5.26 -0.67
N ASP A 124 -21.02 4.19 -0.80
CA ASP A 124 -20.43 3.75 -2.07
C ASP A 124 -20.66 2.25 -2.36
N GLY A 125 -21.48 1.57 -1.55
CA GLY A 125 -21.78 0.15 -1.68
C GLY A 125 -20.59 -0.77 -1.44
N LEU A 126 -20.77 -2.05 -1.79
CA LEU A 126 -19.69 -3.04 -1.75
C LEU A 126 -18.58 -2.72 -2.76
N ILE A 127 -18.93 -2.10 -3.89
CA ILE A 127 -17.96 -1.64 -4.89
C ILE A 127 -17.02 -0.60 -4.27
N GLY A 128 -17.52 0.32 -3.45
CA GLY A 128 -16.69 1.27 -2.72
C GLY A 128 -15.77 0.61 -1.70
N LEU A 129 -16.25 -0.43 -1.00
CA LEU A 129 -15.44 -1.14 -0.01
C LEU A 129 -14.26 -1.88 -0.66
N PHE A 130 -14.48 -2.58 -1.78
CA PHE A 130 -13.45 -3.41 -2.41
C PHE A 130 -12.69 -2.72 -3.56
N GLY A 131 -13.29 -1.72 -4.21
CA GLY A 131 -12.76 -1.12 -5.43
C GLY A 131 -12.20 0.30 -5.26
N ARG A 132 -12.52 1.02 -4.17
CA ARG A 132 -12.08 2.41 -4.00
C ARG A 132 -10.56 2.51 -4.02
N GLY A 133 -10.03 3.27 -4.98
CA GLY A 133 -8.59 3.49 -5.17
C GLY A 133 -7.78 2.29 -5.66
N LEU A 134 -8.41 1.13 -5.93
CA LEU A 134 -7.71 -0.10 -6.32
C LEU A 134 -7.01 0.06 -7.68
N LYS A 135 -7.72 0.58 -8.68
CA LYS A 135 -7.15 0.80 -10.03
C LYS A 135 -5.90 1.67 -9.98
N THR A 136 -6.00 2.81 -9.29
CA THR A 136 -4.87 3.74 -9.12
C THR A 136 -3.70 3.07 -8.39
N ARG A 137 -3.97 2.21 -7.41
CA ARG A 137 -2.92 1.51 -6.67
C ARG A 137 -2.19 0.49 -7.53
N ILE A 138 -2.92 -0.34 -8.28
CA ILE A 138 -2.33 -1.31 -9.21
C ILE A 138 -1.43 -0.60 -10.23
N LEU A 139 -1.92 0.50 -10.81
CA LEU A 139 -1.15 1.31 -11.76
C LEU A 139 0.08 1.94 -11.09
N ALA A 140 -0.08 2.53 -9.91
CA ALA A 140 1.02 3.15 -9.18
C ALA A 140 2.10 2.14 -8.79
N ASN A 141 1.72 0.96 -8.29
CA ASN A 141 2.66 -0.11 -7.96
C ASN A 141 3.37 -0.64 -9.20
N GLY A 142 2.67 -0.79 -10.33
CA GLY A 142 3.29 -1.17 -11.60
C GLY A 142 4.32 -0.13 -12.07
N MET A 143 3.96 1.15 -12.08
CA MET A 143 4.89 2.23 -12.44
C MET A 143 6.06 2.35 -11.47
N GLN A 144 5.81 2.19 -10.17
CA GLN A 144 6.86 2.21 -9.15
C GLN A 144 7.85 1.06 -9.37
N GLY A 145 7.38 -0.14 -9.70
CA GLY A 145 8.23 -1.29 -10.00
C GLY A 145 9.12 -1.05 -11.23
N LEU A 146 8.56 -0.50 -12.30
CA LEU A 146 9.31 -0.14 -13.50
C LEU A 146 10.38 0.92 -13.20
N MET A 147 9.98 2.00 -12.53
CA MET A 147 10.89 3.10 -12.17
C MET A 147 12.02 2.62 -11.27
N PHE A 148 11.70 1.82 -10.24
CA PHE A 148 12.70 1.23 -9.36
C PHE A 148 13.70 0.37 -10.14
N SER A 149 13.22 -0.48 -11.05
CA SER A 149 14.09 -1.36 -11.85
C SER A 149 15.08 -0.58 -12.71
N VAL A 150 14.62 0.49 -13.38
CA VAL A 150 15.47 1.35 -14.21
C VAL A 150 16.48 2.12 -13.38
N LEU A 151 16.02 2.79 -12.32
CA LEU A 151 16.90 3.57 -11.44
C LEU A 151 17.94 2.69 -10.75
N TRP A 152 17.52 1.51 -10.26
CA TRP A 152 18.41 0.56 -9.62
C TRP A 152 19.52 0.09 -10.56
N LYS A 153 19.17 -0.30 -11.79
CA LYS A 153 20.16 -0.71 -12.79
C LYS A 153 21.14 0.43 -13.12
N GLY A 154 20.63 1.65 -13.28
CA GLY A 154 21.46 2.84 -13.50
C GLY A 154 22.43 3.13 -12.36
N PHE A 155 21.97 3.03 -11.10
CA PHE A 155 22.84 3.20 -9.93
C PHE A 155 23.87 2.07 -9.81
N GLN A 156 23.48 0.82 -10.08
CA GLN A 156 24.38 -0.33 -10.07
C GLN A 156 25.51 -0.14 -11.09
N ASP A 157 25.18 0.23 -12.33
CA ASP A 157 26.19 0.45 -13.37
C ASP A 157 27.15 1.60 -13.02
N LEU A 158 26.66 2.66 -12.34
CA LEU A 158 27.50 3.75 -11.85
C LEU A 158 28.46 3.30 -10.75
N LEU A 159 27.97 2.50 -9.80
CA LEU A 159 28.75 1.95 -8.70
C LEU A 159 29.82 0.96 -9.22
N ASP A 160 29.45 0.07 -10.13
CA ASP A 160 30.37 -0.91 -10.73
C ASP A 160 31.48 -0.21 -11.52
N LYS A 161 31.16 0.84 -12.29
CA LYS A 161 32.18 1.66 -12.97
C LYS A 161 33.15 2.31 -11.99
N ARG A 162 32.64 2.85 -10.86
CA ARG A 162 33.48 3.46 -9.83
C ARG A 162 34.36 2.42 -9.14
N ALA A 163 33.83 1.23 -8.86
CA ALA A 163 34.57 0.14 -8.23
C ALA A 163 35.71 -0.39 -9.13
N ASN A 164 35.49 -0.47 -10.45
CA ASN A 164 36.48 -0.91 -11.42
C ASN A 164 37.47 0.18 -11.87
N SER A 165 37.29 1.43 -11.41
CA SER A 165 38.20 2.56 -11.69
C SER A 165 39.19 2.84 -10.55
N VAL A 166 39.18 2.00 -9.50
CA VAL A 166 40.13 1.98 -8.37
C VAL A 166 41.00 0.74 -8.50
#